data_AF-A0A7V4IIH1-F1
#
_entry.id   AF-A0A7V4IIH1-F1
#
_cell.length_a   1.000
_cell.length_b   1.000
_cell.length_c   1.000
_cell.angle_alpha   90.00
_cell.angle_beta   90.00
_cell.angle_gamma   90.00
#
_symmetry.space_group_name_H-M   'P 1'
#
loop_
_entity.id
_entity.type
_entity.pdbx_description
1 polymer ?
#
loop_
_entity_poly.entity_id
_entity_poly.type
_entity_poly.pdbx_seq_one_letter_code
_entity_poly.pdbx_strand_id
1 'polypeptide(L)'
;MPPISSRSMALASRWTLARAVVARCLAAPGFLAHLLVSKYADHLPFSRLQTLFWQRQHVFIARPQMVLRVSQCVVLLEALVVCLKQEPRQSPFAQVNETPVRYLDLETPGKCAQGYLWAGLVAGKCVDYETKTAVKTRFPLETLAGPGNPTAPQFTLGGDKCRSHKVLQPK
;
A
#
# COMPACT_ATOMS: atom_id res chain seq x y z
N MET A 1 41.52 -32.76 -0.50
CA MET A 1 40.15 -32.31 -0.17
C MET A 1 40.06 -32.16 1.34
N PRO A 2 39.93 -30.94 1.90
CA PRO A 2 39.72 -30.79 3.34
C PRO A 2 38.22 -31.02 3.70
N PRO A 3 37.93 -31.53 4.90
CA PRO A 3 36.57 -31.81 5.33
C PRO A 3 35.84 -30.51 5.70
N ILE A 4 34.59 -30.39 5.26
CA ILE A 4 33.72 -29.24 5.56
C ILE A 4 33.36 -29.30 7.05
N SER A 5 33.89 -28.35 7.83
CA SER A 5 33.59 -28.25 9.27
C SER A 5 32.13 -27.82 9.51
N SER A 6 31.53 -28.37 10.56
CA SER A 6 30.13 -28.22 10.98
C SER A 6 29.70 -26.79 11.38
N ARG A 7 30.60 -25.80 11.33
CA ARG A 7 30.28 -24.39 11.67
C ARG A 7 29.48 -23.64 10.60
N SER A 8 29.36 -24.18 9.38
CA SER A 8 28.56 -23.57 8.31
C SER A 8 27.05 -23.78 8.47
N MET A 9 26.60 -24.64 9.39
CA MET A 9 25.20 -25.07 9.47
C MET A 9 24.34 -24.20 10.40
N ALA A 10 24.94 -23.24 11.12
CA ALA A 10 24.23 -22.37 12.06
C ALA A 10 23.65 -21.07 11.44
N LEU A 11 24.07 -20.71 10.21
CA LEU A 11 23.55 -19.53 9.50
C LEU A 11 22.41 -19.87 8.54
N ALA A 12 22.25 -21.15 8.17
CA ALA A 12 21.15 -21.62 7.32
C ALA A 12 19.81 -21.67 8.07
N SER A 13 19.82 -21.75 9.40
CA SER A 13 18.60 -21.76 10.24
C SER A 13 17.97 -20.39 10.41
N ARG A 14 18.68 -19.29 10.10
CA ARG A 14 18.12 -17.93 10.13
C ARG A 14 17.09 -17.69 9.03
N TRP A 15 17.13 -18.51 7.98
CA TRP A 15 16.20 -18.47 6.86
C TRP A 15 15.38 -19.76 6.78
N THR A 16 14.99 -20.34 7.92
CA THR A 16 13.78 -21.18 7.90
C THR A 16 12.67 -20.29 7.35
N LEU A 17 12.33 -20.50 6.07
CA LEU A 17 11.15 -19.99 5.41
C LEU A 17 10.03 -20.08 6.44
N ALA A 18 9.57 -18.93 6.93
CA ALA A 18 8.51 -18.90 7.92
C ALA A 18 7.36 -19.74 7.34
N ARG A 19 7.11 -20.92 7.93
CA ARG A 19 6.09 -21.86 7.42
C ARG A 19 4.72 -21.21 7.32
N ALA A 20 4.51 -20.12 8.07
CA ALA A 20 3.37 -19.23 7.94
C ALA A 20 3.85 -17.77 7.91
N VAL A 21 3.43 -17.02 6.88
CA VAL A 21 3.61 -15.56 6.79
C VAL A 21 2.82 -14.85 7.88
N VAL A 22 1.69 -15.43 8.28
CA VAL A 22 0.76 -14.87 9.26
C VAL A 22 0.59 -15.83 10.43
N ALA A 23 0.69 -15.31 11.65
CA ALA A 23 0.49 -16.10 12.87
C ALA A 23 -0.89 -16.77 12.88
N ARG A 24 -0.92 -18.08 13.19
CA ARG A 24 -2.15 -18.90 13.27
C ARG A 24 -2.93 -18.94 11.94
N CYS A 25 -2.22 -18.85 10.82
CA CYS A 25 -2.77 -19.07 9.49
C CYS A 25 -2.33 -20.43 8.95
N LEU A 26 -3.28 -21.28 8.56
CA LEU A 26 -3.02 -22.53 7.85
C LEU A 26 -2.82 -22.33 6.34
N ALA A 27 -3.08 -21.12 5.83
CA ALA A 27 -2.96 -20.86 4.41
C ALA A 27 -1.50 -20.77 3.99
N ALA A 28 -1.17 -21.46 2.90
CA ALA A 28 0.15 -21.39 2.30
C ALA A 28 0.48 -19.96 1.85
N PRO A 29 1.76 -19.54 1.89
CA PRO A 29 2.19 -18.22 1.44
C PRO A 29 1.76 -17.91 -0.01
N GLY A 30 1.79 -18.91 -0.90
CA GLY A 30 1.34 -18.76 -2.29
C GLY A 30 -0.14 -18.40 -2.42
N PHE A 31 -0.99 -18.93 -1.53
CA PHE A 31 -2.41 -18.57 -1.51
C PHE A 31 -2.62 -17.12 -1.04
N LEU A 32 -1.88 -16.68 -0.01
CA LEU A 32 -1.94 -15.31 0.46
C LEU A 32 -1.46 -14.32 -0.62
N ALA A 33 -0.36 -14.64 -1.31
CA ALA A 33 0.13 -13.87 -2.45
C ALA A 33 -0.92 -13.78 -3.55
N HIS A 34 -1.58 -14.90 -3.90
CA HIS A 34 -2.64 -14.92 -4.89
C HIS A 34 -3.83 -14.02 -4.49
N LEU A 35 -4.30 -14.08 -3.23
CA LEU A 35 -5.38 -13.20 -2.75
C LEU A 35 -5.02 -11.72 -2.85
N LEU A 36 -3.77 -11.35 -2.52
CA LEU A 36 -3.30 -9.97 -2.60
C LEU A 36 -3.24 -9.48 -4.05
N VAL A 37 -2.58 -10.23 -4.93
CA VAL A 37 -2.45 -9.89 -6.36
C VAL A 37 -3.82 -9.80 -7.01
N SER A 38 -4.67 -10.81 -6.81
CA SER A 38 -5.99 -10.81 -7.42
C SER A 38 -6.88 -9.67 -6.93
N LYS A 39 -6.80 -9.29 -5.65
CA LYS A 39 -7.57 -8.16 -5.13
C LYS A 39 -7.05 -6.81 -5.65
N TYR A 40 -5.74 -6.60 -5.58
CA TYR A 40 -5.15 -5.26 -5.74
C TYR A 40 -4.59 -4.99 -7.14
N ALA A 41 -4.01 -6.00 -7.80
CA ALA A 41 -3.50 -5.87 -9.16
C ALA A 41 -4.55 -6.24 -10.22
N ASP A 42 -5.31 -7.33 -10.01
CA ASP A 42 -6.32 -7.78 -10.97
C ASP A 42 -7.72 -7.18 -10.72
N HIS A 43 -7.86 -6.38 -9.65
CA HIS A 43 -9.12 -5.72 -9.25
C HIS A 43 -10.30 -6.68 -9.08
N LEU A 44 -10.06 -7.90 -8.58
CA LEU A 44 -11.11 -8.90 -8.33
C LEU A 44 -11.67 -8.75 -6.90
N PRO A 45 -12.95 -8.37 -6.74
CA PRO A 45 -13.57 -8.31 -5.42
C PRO A 45 -13.71 -9.72 -4.84
N PHE A 46 -13.70 -9.84 -3.50
CA PHE A 46 -13.78 -11.12 -2.81
C PHE A 46 -15.04 -11.93 -3.13
N SER A 47 -16.14 -11.28 -3.51
CA SER A 47 -17.34 -11.97 -4.00
C SER A 47 -17.07 -12.72 -5.30
N ARG A 48 -16.37 -12.11 -6.26
CA ARG A 48 -15.98 -12.80 -7.51
C ARG A 48 -14.95 -13.90 -7.26
N LEU A 49 -13.97 -13.65 -6.39
CA LEU A 49 -12.98 -14.68 -6.03
C LEU A 49 -13.64 -15.90 -5.37
N GLN A 50 -14.59 -15.69 -4.46
CA GLN A 50 -15.35 -16.78 -3.86
C GLN A 50 -16.06 -17.63 -4.92
N THR A 51 -16.73 -16.98 -5.89
CA THR A 51 -17.39 -17.68 -6.99
C THR A 51 -16.39 -18.46 -7.84
N LEU A 52 -15.22 -17.90 -8.15
CA LEU A 52 -14.19 -18.58 -8.93
C LEU A 52 -13.64 -19.81 -8.20
N PHE A 53 -13.34 -19.71 -6.90
CA PHE A 53 -12.87 -20.86 -6.12
C PHE A 53 -13.92 -21.96 -6.05
N TRP A 54 -15.19 -21.59 -5.86
CA TRP A 54 -16.29 -22.54 -5.84
C TRP A 54 -16.47 -23.24 -7.20
N GLN A 55 -16.51 -22.49 -8.29
CA GLN A 55 -16.84 -23.03 -9.61
C GLN A 55 -15.68 -23.77 -10.28
N ARG A 56 -14.43 -23.31 -10.11
CA ARG A 56 -13.27 -23.86 -10.82
C ARG A 56 -12.43 -24.81 -9.99
N GLN A 57 -12.36 -24.57 -8.68
CA GLN A 57 -11.51 -25.36 -7.78
C GLN A 57 -12.33 -26.24 -6.85
N HIS A 58 -13.66 -26.12 -6.87
CA HIS A 58 -14.57 -26.84 -5.96
C HIS A 58 -14.23 -26.63 -4.48
N VAL A 59 -13.66 -25.46 -4.14
CA VAL A 59 -13.31 -25.10 -2.77
C VAL A 59 -14.19 -23.94 -2.32
N PHE A 60 -14.86 -24.12 -1.17
CA PHE A 60 -15.58 -23.03 -0.53
C PHE A 60 -14.65 -22.27 0.42
N ILE A 61 -14.49 -20.97 0.16
CA ILE A 61 -13.76 -20.06 1.06
C ILE A 61 -14.68 -18.90 1.42
N ALA A 62 -14.95 -18.73 2.71
CA ALA A 62 -15.81 -17.66 3.18
C ALA A 62 -15.18 -16.28 2.94
N ARG A 63 -15.98 -15.29 2.51
CA ARG A 63 -15.51 -13.90 2.31
C ARG A 63 -14.84 -13.29 3.54
N PRO A 64 -15.42 -13.40 4.77
CA PRO A 64 -14.77 -12.85 5.96
C PRO A 64 -13.40 -13.46 6.24
N GLN A 65 -13.21 -14.75 5.91
CA GLN A 65 -11.93 -15.42 6.06
C GLN A 65 -10.88 -14.86 5.11
N MET A 66 -11.22 -14.64 3.84
CA MET A 66 -10.31 -13.98 2.88
C MET A 66 -9.96 -12.56 3.32
N VAL A 67 -10.95 -11.79 3.78
CA VAL A 67 -10.75 -10.43 4.31
C VAL A 67 -9.78 -10.45 5.48
N LEU A 68 -9.99 -11.34 6.46
CA LEU A 68 -9.12 -11.49 7.62
C LEU A 68 -7.69 -11.87 7.23
N ARG A 69 -7.52 -12.78 6.27
CA ARG A 69 -6.16 -13.18 5.84
C ARG A 69 -5.44 -12.04 5.12
N VAL A 70 -6.16 -11.28 4.29
CA VAL A 70 -5.60 -10.11 3.62
C VAL A 70 -5.27 -9.00 4.62
N SER A 71 -6.13 -8.73 5.61
CA SER A 71 -5.84 -7.69 6.61
C SER A 71 -4.57 -7.99 7.41
N GLN A 72 -4.37 -9.25 7.79
CA GLN A 72 -3.15 -9.69 8.46
C GLN A 72 -1.90 -9.49 7.59
N CYS A 73 -2.00 -9.72 6.27
CA CYS A 73 -0.90 -9.46 5.35
C CYS A 73 -0.62 -7.96 5.19
N VAL A 74 -1.67 -7.13 5.13
CA VAL A 74 -1.53 -5.67 5.00
C VAL A 74 -0.77 -5.07 6.20
N VAL A 75 -1.05 -5.53 7.41
CA VAL A 75 -0.31 -5.11 8.62
C VAL A 75 1.19 -5.41 8.50
N LEU A 76 1.56 -6.57 7.95
CA LEU A 76 2.96 -6.92 7.74
C LEU A 76 3.62 -6.06 6.65
N LEU A 77 2.86 -5.70 5.61
CA LEU A 77 3.32 -4.85 4.51
C LEU A 77 3.44 -3.37 4.90
N GLU A 78 2.83 -2.95 5.99
CA GLU A 78 2.84 -1.54 6.44
C GLU A 78 4.27 -1.02 6.64
N ALA A 79 5.15 -1.81 7.25
CA ALA A 79 6.55 -1.44 7.44
C ALA A 79 7.28 -1.19 6.10
N LEU A 80 6.98 -2.01 5.08
CA LEU A 80 7.54 -1.83 3.74
C LEU A 80 7.00 -0.57 3.07
N VAL A 81 5.69 -0.30 3.22
CA VAL A 81 5.07 0.93 2.69
C VAL A 81 5.72 2.17 3.30
N VAL A 82 5.97 2.16 4.62
CA VAL A 82 6.66 3.26 5.30
C VAL A 82 8.06 3.50 4.71
N CYS A 83 8.83 2.45 4.46
CA CYS A 83 10.14 2.57 3.82
C CYS A 83 10.04 3.09 2.38
N LEU A 84 9.13 2.54 1.57
CA LEU A 84 8.94 2.96 0.18
C LEU A 84 8.51 4.43 0.05
N LYS A 85 7.72 4.93 1.01
CA LYS A 85 7.31 6.34 1.06
C LYS A 85 8.45 7.31 1.39
N GLN A 86 9.62 6.84 1.85
CA GLN A 86 10.79 7.70 2.08
C GLN A 86 11.55 8.03 0.80
N GLU A 87 11.52 7.14 -0.19
CA GLU A 87 12.24 7.27 -1.47
C GLU A 87 11.79 8.46 -2.36
N PRO A 88 10.49 8.77 -2.52
CA PRO A 88 10.05 9.93 -3.32
C PRO A 88 10.55 11.28 -2.78
N ARG A 89 10.87 11.36 -1.48
CA ARG A 89 11.22 12.62 -0.80
C ARG A 89 12.51 13.25 -1.32
N GLN A 90 13.33 12.49 -2.05
CA GLN A 90 14.59 12.95 -2.62
C GLN A 90 14.44 13.53 -4.03
N SER A 91 13.23 13.59 -4.59
CA SER A 91 13.01 14.14 -5.93
C SER A 91 12.80 15.66 -5.91
N PRO A 92 13.39 16.42 -6.85
CA PRO A 92 13.12 17.85 -7.01
C PRO A 92 11.70 18.13 -7.55
N PHE A 93 11.02 17.12 -8.08
CA PHE A 93 9.72 17.27 -8.74
C PHE A 93 8.78 16.11 -8.43
N ALA A 94 7.53 16.44 -8.15
CA ALA A 94 6.42 15.49 -8.02
C ALA A 94 5.17 16.04 -8.72
N GLN A 95 4.46 15.18 -9.43
CA GLN A 95 3.12 15.47 -9.95
C GLN A 95 2.09 14.98 -8.96
N VAL A 96 1.16 15.84 -8.59
CA VAL A 96 0.11 15.50 -7.63
C VAL A 96 -1.24 15.65 -8.31
N ASN A 97 -2.07 14.62 -8.22
CA ASN A 97 -3.44 14.64 -8.68
C ASN A 97 -4.44 14.50 -7.52
N GLU A 98 -5.48 15.32 -7.54
CA GLU A 98 -6.61 15.26 -6.59
C GLU A 98 -7.81 14.58 -7.26
N THR A 99 -8.27 13.46 -6.69
CA THR A 99 -9.48 12.77 -7.13
C THR A 99 -10.53 12.78 -6.01
N PRO A 100 -11.67 13.49 -6.16
CA PRO A 100 -12.75 13.45 -5.19
C PRO A 100 -13.43 12.07 -5.19
N VAL A 101 -13.55 11.44 -4.02
CA VAL A 101 -14.18 10.13 -3.84
C VAL A 101 -15.31 10.23 -2.81
N ARG A 102 -16.50 9.72 -3.16
CA ARG A 102 -17.60 9.57 -2.18
C ARG A 102 -17.40 8.29 -1.38
N TYR A 103 -17.48 8.38 -0.07
CA TYR A 103 -17.36 7.23 0.82
C TYR A 103 -18.56 7.13 1.76
N LEU A 104 -18.85 5.91 2.20
CA LEU A 104 -19.84 5.65 3.22
C LEU A 104 -19.19 5.89 4.57
N ASP A 105 -19.74 6.84 5.31
CA ASP A 105 -19.34 7.13 6.67
C ASP A 105 -20.18 6.28 7.64
N LEU A 106 -19.51 5.55 8.53
CA LEU A 106 -20.17 4.69 9.51
C LEU A 106 -20.85 5.53 10.61
N GLU A 107 -20.40 6.76 10.83
CA GLU A 107 -20.98 7.68 11.82
C GLU A 107 -22.25 8.36 11.31
N THR A 108 -22.40 8.50 9.99
CA THR A 108 -23.56 9.14 9.34
C THR A 108 -24.30 8.20 8.37
N PRO A 109 -25.09 7.24 8.90
CA PRO A 109 -25.79 6.27 8.07
C PRO A 109 -26.76 6.95 7.08
N GLY A 110 -26.75 6.48 5.83
CA GLY A 110 -27.62 6.97 4.76
C GLY A 110 -27.12 8.22 4.03
N LYS A 111 -25.98 8.81 4.44
CA LYS A 111 -25.33 9.91 3.72
C LYS A 111 -23.97 9.47 3.19
N CYS A 112 -23.61 9.97 2.01
CA CYS A 112 -22.27 9.81 1.46
C CYS A 112 -21.45 11.05 1.82
N ALA A 113 -20.37 10.85 2.55
CA ALA A 113 -19.40 11.89 2.82
C ALA A 113 -18.43 12.04 1.63
N GLN A 114 -17.87 13.24 1.48
CA GLN A 114 -16.88 13.53 0.46
C GLN A 114 -15.47 13.39 1.04
N GLY A 115 -14.67 12.53 0.41
CA GLY A 115 -13.24 12.39 0.67
C GLY A 115 -12.42 12.72 -0.57
N TYR A 116 -11.11 12.73 -0.40
CA TYR A 116 -10.15 12.98 -1.47
C TYR A 116 -9.06 11.91 -1.48
N LEU A 117 -8.84 11.32 -2.65
CA LEU A 117 -7.70 10.48 -2.95
C LEU A 117 -6.67 11.32 -3.68
N TRP A 118 -5.48 11.40 -3.09
CA TRP A 118 -4.33 12.07 -3.66
C TRP A 118 -3.39 11.03 -4.26
N ALA A 119 -3.00 11.23 -5.51
CA ALA A 119 -1.98 10.42 -6.18
C ALA A 119 -0.75 11.30 -6.46
N GLY A 120 0.37 10.97 -5.80
CA GLY A 120 1.67 11.61 -6.02
C GLY A 120 2.54 10.73 -6.91
N LEU A 121 2.97 11.24 -8.05
CA LEU A 121 3.88 10.58 -8.98
C LEU A 121 5.25 11.27 -8.95
N VAL A 122 6.28 10.50 -8.66
CA VAL A 122 7.67 10.88 -8.89
C VAL A 122 8.18 10.08 -10.09
N ALA A 123 8.43 10.78 -11.19
CA ALA A 123 8.80 10.16 -12.46
C ALA A 123 10.01 9.23 -12.30
N GLY A 124 9.87 7.99 -12.79
CA GLY A 124 10.91 6.97 -12.75
C GLY A 124 11.22 6.38 -11.37
N LYS A 125 10.49 6.76 -10.31
CA LYS A 125 10.69 6.23 -8.95
C LYS A 125 9.46 5.53 -8.41
N CYS A 126 8.39 6.27 -8.12
CA CYS A 126 7.24 5.69 -7.42
C CYS A 126 5.95 6.49 -7.61
N VAL A 127 4.85 5.82 -7.26
CA VAL A 127 3.52 6.42 -7.10
C VAL A 127 3.11 6.21 -5.65
N ASP A 128 2.76 7.29 -4.95
CA ASP A 128 2.17 7.23 -3.61
C ASP A 128 0.71 7.64 -3.64
N TYR A 129 -0.10 6.97 -2.82
CA TYR A 129 -1.51 7.24 -2.65
C TYR A 129 -1.78 7.63 -1.19
N GLU A 130 -2.56 8.70 -1.01
CA GLU A 130 -3.01 9.14 0.31
C GLU A 130 -4.48 9.52 0.26
N THR A 131 -5.25 9.08 1.25
CA THR A 131 -6.67 9.40 1.38
C THR A 131 -6.90 10.29 2.59
N LYS A 132 -7.64 11.39 2.42
CA LYS A 132 -8.10 12.23 3.53
C LYS A 132 -9.61 12.41 3.51
N THR A 133 -10.22 12.39 4.70
CA THR A 133 -11.63 12.66 4.91
C THR A 133 -11.87 14.15 5.09
N ALA A 134 -12.92 14.68 4.45
CA ALA A 134 -13.52 16.02 4.64
C ALA A 134 -12.67 17.28 4.41
N VAL A 135 -11.35 17.29 4.65
CA VAL A 135 -10.56 18.53 4.59
C VAL A 135 -10.01 18.75 3.19
N LYS A 136 -10.55 19.78 2.51
CA LYS A 136 -10.05 20.32 1.24
C LYS A 136 -8.79 21.18 1.44
N THR A 137 -7.90 20.78 2.34
CA THR A 137 -6.58 21.41 2.45
C THR A 137 -5.75 20.98 1.26
N ARG A 138 -4.89 21.90 0.79
CA ARG A 138 -3.80 21.63 -0.16
C ARG A 138 -3.27 20.23 0.09
N PHE A 139 -2.98 19.50 -0.99
CA PHE A 139 -2.24 18.24 -0.95
C PHE A 139 -1.27 18.27 0.23
N PRO A 140 -1.21 17.22 1.07
CA PRO A 140 -0.35 17.25 2.23
C PRO A 140 1.10 17.21 1.74
N LEU A 141 1.63 18.39 1.40
CA LEU A 141 3.04 18.62 1.09
C LEU A 141 3.88 18.13 2.27
N GLU A 142 3.32 18.17 3.48
CA GLU A 142 3.79 17.57 4.72
C GLU A 142 4.07 16.06 4.61
N THR A 143 3.25 15.29 3.89
CA THR A 143 3.47 13.85 3.71
C THR A 143 4.68 13.58 2.81
N LEU A 144 4.88 14.40 1.77
CA LEU A 144 6.07 14.37 0.93
C LEU A 144 7.30 14.98 1.63
N ALA A 145 7.12 15.93 2.55
CA ALA A 145 8.20 16.62 3.25
C ALA A 145 8.69 15.86 4.51
N GLY A 146 7.84 15.01 5.12
CA GLY A 146 8.11 14.35 6.40
C GLY A 146 7.97 15.29 7.61
N PRO A 147 7.84 14.75 8.84
CA PRO A 147 7.69 15.57 10.05
C PRO A 147 8.98 16.35 10.33
N GLY A 148 8.92 17.67 10.25
CA GLY A 148 9.88 18.58 10.90
C GLY A 148 11.33 18.50 10.45
N ASN A 149 11.62 18.12 9.20
CA ASN A 149 12.98 18.26 8.68
C ASN A 149 13.21 19.68 8.13
N PRO A 150 14.08 20.52 8.72
CA PRO A 150 14.38 21.86 8.20
C PRO A 150 15.09 21.82 6.83
N THR A 151 15.60 20.66 6.41
CA THR A 151 16.14 20.41 5.05
C THR A 151 15.11 19.80 4.10
N ALA A 152 13.84 19.69 4.51
CA ALA A 152 12.80 19.19 3.64
C ALA A 152 12.65 20.13 2.43
N PRO A 153 12.55 19.55 1.23
CA PRO A 153 12.09 20.24 0.04
C PRO A 153 10.95 21.23 0.30
N GLN A 154 11.21 22.53 0.18
CA GLN A 154 10.11 23.49 0.16
C GLN A 154 9.35 23.28 -1.15
N PHE A 155 8.13 22.82 -1.09
CA PHE A 155 7.41 22.44 -2.30
C PHE A 155 6.44 23.57 -2.69
N THR A 156 6.67 24.22 -3.82
CA THR A 156 5.79 25.27 -4.36
C THR A 156 4.79 24.68 -5.34
N LEU A 157 3.50 24.99 -5.15
CA LEU A 157 2.44 24.63 -6.08
C LEU A 157 2.54 25.55 -7.30
N GLY A 158 3.04 25.01 -8.42
CA GLY A 158 3.03 25.70 -9.72
C GLY A 158 1.59 25.97 -10.14
N GLY A 159 1.24 27.24 -10.25
CA GLY A 159 -0.12 27.69 -10.58
C GLY A 159 -0.47 27.41 -12.03
N ASP A 160 -1.17 26.31 -12.26
CA ASP A 160 -1.98 26.09 -13.46
C ASP A 160 -3.36 25.61 -13.00
N LYS A 161 -4.43 26.16 -13.60
CA LYS A 161 -5.85 25.92 -13.24
C LYS A 161 -6.33 24.48 -13.46
N CYS A 162 -5.44 23.53 -13.70
CA CYS A 162 -5.74 22.11 -13.82
C CYS A 162 -5.58 21.42 -12.46
N ARG A 163 -6.44 20.44 -12.16
CA ARG A 163 -6.44 19.61 -10.92
C ARG A 163 -5.16 18.77 -10.70
N SER A 164 -4.10 19.06 -11.44
CA SER A 164 -2.78 18.47 -11.35
C SER A 164 -1.83 19.57 -10.88
N HIS A 165 -1.38 19.47 -9.63
CA HIS A 165 -0.42 20.41 -9.09
C HIS A 165 1.00 19.94 -9.42
N LYS A 166 1.81 20.85 -9.96
CA LYS A 166 3.26 20.66 -10.06
C LYS A 166 3.87 21.12 -8.77
N VAL A 167 4.59 20.22 -8.12
CA VAL A 167 5.28 20.49 -6.87
C VAL A 167 6.77 20.60 -7.16
N LEU A 168 7.30 21.83 -7.06
CA LEU A 168 8.69 22.19 -7.39
C LEU A 168 9.44 22.64 -6.14
N GLN A 169 10.69 22.22 -6.00
CA GLN A 169 11.59 22.76 -4.97
C GLN A 169 12.11 24.15 -5.33
N PRO A 170 12.26 25.11 -4.39
CA PRO A 170 12.98 26.34 -4.65
C PRO A 170 14.45 26.01 -4.91
N LYS A 171 15.07 26.87 -5.70
CA LYS A 171 16.51 26.86 -5.94
C LYS A 171 17.29 27.20 -4.68
#